data_AF-A0A1Y4AQV8-F1
#
_entry.id   AF-A0A1Y4AQV8-F1
#
_cell.length_a   1.000
_cell.length_b   1.000
_cell.length_c   1.000
_cell.angle_alpha   90.00
_cell.angle_beta   90.00
_cell.angle_gamma   90.00
#
_symmetry.space_group_name_H-M   'P 1'
#
loop_
_entity.id
_entity.type
_entity.pdbx_description
1 polymer ?
#
loop_
_entity_poly.entity_id
_entity_poly.type
_entity_poly.pdbx_seq_one_letter_code
_entity_poly.pdbx_strand_id
1 'polypeptide(L)'
;MSEQELRKHRCCFTGHRPEKLKIPEEQLCVQLGLEIDRAIEDGFTTFISGMAKGVDICAAELVLERRVSDDRLKLICALPYENFGLHWSASWTSRYVEVIRHADLVR
;
A
#
# COMPACT_ATOMS: atom_id res chain seq x y z
N MET A 1 1.28 23.92 -4.96
CA MET A 1 2.61 23.37 -4.59
C MET A 1 3.35 23.01 -5.87
N SER A 2 4.68 23.12 -5.91
CA SER A 2 5.47 22.61 -7.03
C SER A 2 5.52 21.07 -6.98
N GLU A 3 5.86 20.42 -8.10
CA GLU A 3 6.03 18.96 -8.13
C GLU A 3 7.14 18.48 -7.17
N GLN A 4 8.19 19.28 -6.96
CA GLN A 4 9.23 18.97 -5.98
C GLN A 4 8.70 18.96 -4.54
N GLU A 5 7.85 19.92 -4.17
CA GLU A 5 7.22 19.93 -2.85
C GLU A 5 6.24 18.77 -2.68
N LEU A 6 5.45 18.44 -3.71
CA LEU A 6 4.55 17.28 -3.67
C LEU A 6 5.30 15.96 -3.43
N ARG A 7 6.50 15.80 -4.00
CA ARG A 7 7.32 14.58 -3.83
C ARG A 7 7.80 14.37 -2.39
N LYS A 8 7.95 15.44 -1.59
CA LYS A 8 8.34 15.33 -0.18
C LYS A 8 7.28 14.66 0.68
N HIS A 9 6.03 14.63 0.22
CA HIS A 9 4.89 14.02 0.91
C HIS A 9 4.51 12.65 0.34
N ARG A 10 5.41 12.02 -0.44
CA ARG A 10 5.22 10.69 -1.02
C ARG A 10 6.05 9.65 -0.27
N CYS A 11 5.41 8.56 0.17
CA CYS A 11 6.06 7.42 0.80
C CYS A 11 5.85 6.16 -0.05
N CYS A 12 6.90 5.35 -0.22
CA CYS A 12 6.86 4.11 -0.98
C CYS A 12 6.96 2.91 -0.05
N PHE A 13 6.15 1.89 -0.29
CA PHE A 13 6.26 0.61 0.40
C PHE A 13 7.03 -0.41 -0.42
N THR A 14 7.82 -1.23 0.27
CA THR A 14 8.37 -2.46 -0.27
C THR A 14 8.69 -3.42 0.86
N GLY A 15 8.58 -4.72 0.62
CA GLY A 15 9.03 -5.69 1.61
C GLY A 15 8.93 -7.14 1.17
N HIS A 16 8.91 -8.03 2.17
CA HIS A 16 8.92 -9.46 1.94
C HIS A 16 7.57 -9.99 1.42
N ARG A 17 7.66 -10.95 0.49
CA ARG A 17 6.54 -11.80 0.10
C ARG A 17 6.13 -12.72 1.25
N PRO A 18 4.90 -13.27 1.26
CA PRO A 18 4.41 -14.09 2.38
C PRO A 18 5.35 -15.25 2.72
N GLU A 19 5.90 -15.92 1.72
CA GLU A 19 6.84 -17.04 1.89
C GLU A 19 8.20 -16.67 2.49
N LYS A 20 8.53 -15.37 2.60
CA LYS A 20 9.77 -14.86 3.19
C LYS A 20 9.53 -14.07 4.48
N LEU A 21 8.28 -13.95 4.93
CA LEU A 21 7.97 -13.32 6.21
C LEU A 21 8.46 -14.20 7.37
N LYS A 22 9.11 -13.57 8.34
CA LYS A 22 9.59 -14.23 9.57
C LYS A 22 8.62 -14.08 10.74
N ILE A 23 7.56 -13.31 10.54
CA ILE A 23 6.51 -13.02 11.51
C ILE A 23 5.14 -13.33 10.88
N PRO A 24 4.12 -13.63 11.70
CA PRO A 24 2.74 -13.74 11.21
C PRO A 24 2.27 -12.44 10.55
N GLU A 25 1.36 -12.55 9.58
CA GLU A 25 0.80 -11.39 8.88
C GLU A 25 0.10 -10.41 9.83
N GLU A 26 -0.59 -10.90 10.86
CA GLU A 26 -1.22 -10.05 11.88
C GLU A 26 -0.21 -9.12 12.57
N GLN A 27 0.95 -9.69 12.96
CA GLN A 27 2.01 -8.91 13.58
C GLN A 27 2.64 -7.92 12.58
N LEU A 28 2.77 -8.31 11.31
CA LEU A 28 3.20 -7.41 10.25
C LEU A 28 2.23 -6.24 10.11
N CYS A 29 0.91 -6.48 10.06
CA CYS A 29 -0.09 -5.43 9.90
C CYS A 29 -0.10 -4.46 11.09
N VAL A 30 0.10 -4.94 12.32
CA VAL A 30 0.26 -4.06 13.49
C VAL A 30 1.48 -3.17 13.35
N GLN A 31 2.64 -3.73 12.98
CA GLN A 31 3.87 -2.96 12.83
C GLN A 31 3.79 -1.96 11.67
N LEU A 32 3.31 -2.40 10.51
CA LEU A 32 3.10 -1.52 9.36
C LEU A 32 2.11 -0.41 9.67
N GLY A 33 1.01 -0.71 10.36
CA GLY A 33 0.02 0.28 10.77
C GLY A 33 0.65 1.40 11.59
N LEU A 34 1.47 1.06 12.58
CA LEU A 34 2.18 2.06 13.40
C LEU A 34 3.12 2.95 12.57
N GLU A 35 3.87 2.38 11.62
CA GLU A 35 4.76 3.19 10.76
C GLU A 35 3.99 4.03 9.73
N ILE A 36 2.85 3.55 9.24
CA ILE A 36 1.95 4.32 8.36
C ILE A 36 1.36 5.50 9.13
N ASP A 37 0.87 5.27 10.35
CA ASP A 37 0.29 6.31 11.19
C ASP A 37 1.33 7.40 11.50
N ARG A 38 2.58 7.01 11.82
CA ARG A 38 3.71 7.96 11.96
C ARG A 38 4.01 8.73 10.67
N ALA A 39 4.03 8.06 9.52
CA ALA A 39 4.26 8.74 8.24
C ALA A 39 3.14 9.76 7.96
N ILE A 40 1.89 9.46 8.29
CA ILE A 40 0.78 10.41 8.16
C ILE A 40 0.99 11.62 9.10
N GLU A 41 1.39 11.39 10.35
CA GLU A 41 1.73 12.46 11.32
C GLU A 41 2.89 13.34 10.84
N ASP A 42 3.90 12.75 10.20
CA ASP A 42 5.04 13.44 9.58
C ASP A 42 4.64 14.21 8.28
N GLY A 43 3.38 14.13 7.87
CA GLY A 43 2.81 14.89 6.77
C GLY A 43 2.86 14.19 5.42
N PHE A 44 3.12 12.88 5.36
CA PHE A 44 2.97 12.12 4.13
C PHE A 44 1.48 11.92 3.81
N THR A 45 1.11 12.25 2.58
CA THR A 45 -0.30 12.20 2.13
C THR A 45 -0.49 11.34 0.91
N THR A 46 0.59 10.91 0.25
CA THR A 46 0.53 10.02 -0.92
C THR A 46 1.40 8.80 -0.68
N PHE A 47 0.81 7.63 -0.82
CA PHE A 47 1.48 6.35 -0.62
C PHE A 47 1.53 5.57 -1.92
N ILE A 48 2.66 4.92 -2.18
CA ILE A 48 2.92 4.20 -3.42
C ILE A 48 3.23 2.74 -3.07
N SER A 49 2.45 1.82 -3.64
CA SER A 49 2.65 0.38 -3.47
C SER A 49 2.98 -0.29 -4.81
N GLY A 50 3.94 -1.20 -4.80
CA GLY A 50 4.26 -2.07 -5.94
C GLY A 50 3.28 -3.24 -6.13
N MET A 51 2.30 -3.38 -5.23
CA MET A 51 1.23 -4.37 -5.28
C MET A 51 1.70 -5.84 -5.30
N ALA A 52 2.91 -6.14 -4.83
CA ALA A 52 3.34 -7.52 -4.61
C ALA A 52 2.59 -8.17 -3.42
N LYS A 53 2.47 -9.51 -3.43
CA LYS A 53 1.96 -10.23 -2.25
C LYS A 53 2.79 -9.91 -1.00
N GLY A 54 2.14 -9.92 0.16
CA GLY A 54 2.79 -9.64 1.45
C GLY A 54 2.76 -8.15 1.76
N VAL A 55 3.92 -7.60 2.14
CA VAL A 55 4.05 -6.23 2.67
C VAL A 55 3.35 -5.18 1.82
N ASP A 56 3.56 -5.19 0.50
CA ASP A 56 3.02 -4.16 -0.40
C ASP A 56 1.48 -4.10 -0.40
N ILE A 57 0.80 -5.26 -0.43
CA ILE A 57 -0.67 -5.33 -0.36
C ILE A 57 -1.16 -4.98 1.04
N CYS A 58 -0.55 -5.53 2.10
CA CYS A 58 -0.95 -5.24 3.48
C CYS A 58 -0.84 -3.74 3.78
N ALA A 59 0.25 -3.09 3.36
CA ALA A 59 0.42 -1.65 3.53
C ALA A 59 -0.61 -0.83 2.74
N ALA A 60 -0.92 -1.26 1.51
CA ALA A 60 -1.92 -0.58 0.69
C ALA A 60 -3.33 -0.67 1.28
N GLU A 61 -3.71 -1.83 1.81
CA GLU A 61 -4.99 -2.01 2.52
C GLU A 61 -5.06 -1.09 3.75
N LEU A 62 -4.01 -1.06 4.57
CA LEU A 62 -3.95 -0.19 5.75
C LEU A 62 -4.10 1.29 5.37
N VAL A 63 -3.45 1.75 4.29
CA VAL A 63 -3.64 3.13 3.81
C VAL A 63 -5.09 3.40 3.40
N LEU A 64 -5.74 2.46 2.70
CA LEU A 64 -7.14 2.60 2.32
C LEU A 64 -8.07 2.65 3.53
N GLU A 65 -7.78 1.89 4.59
CA GLU A 65 -8.51 1.95 5.86
C GLU A 65 -8.38 3.33 6.51
N ARG A 66 -7.16 3.90 6.60
CA ARG A 66 -6.95 5.24 7.18
C ARG A 66 -7.63 6.33 6.35
N ARG A 67 -7.62 6.17 5.02
CA ARG A 67 -8.25 7.14 4.10
C ARG A 67 -9.73 7.35 4.39
N VAL A 68 -10.44 6.37 4.97
CA VAL A 68 -11.85 6.52 5.39
C VAL A 68 -12.04 7.70 6.35
N SER A 69 -11.03 8.01 7.17
CA SER A 69 -11.05 9.10 8.15
C SER A 69 -10.21 10.32 7.73
N ASP A 70 -9.43 10.22 6.64
CA ASP A 70 -8.57 11.28 6.13
C ASP A 70 -8.53 11.26 4.58
N ASP A 71 -9.40 12.07 3.97
CA ASP A 71 -9.54 12.20 2.51
C ASP A 71 -8.29 12.76 1.80
N ARG A 72 -7.33 13.30 2.56
CA ARG A 72 -6.06 13.78 2.01
C ARG A 72 -5.18 12.62 1.55
N LEU A 73 -5.37 11.43 2.13
CA LEU A 73 -4.54 10.26 1.83
C LEU A 73 -4.85 9.73 0.44
N LYS A 74 -3.79 9.48 -0.32
CA LYS A 74 -3.84 8.96 -1.69
C LYS A 74 -3.06 7.67 -1.80
N LEU A 75 -3.62 6.69 -2.49
CA LEU A 75 -2.92 5.45 -2.83
C LEU A 75 -2.66 5.38 -4.33
N ILE A 76 -1.40 5.18 -4.69
CA ILE A 76 -0.96 4.90 -6.05
C ILE A 76 -0.47 3.44 -6.11
N CYS A 77 -1.05 2.66 -7.01
CA CYS A 77 -0.59 1.32 -7.34
C CYS A 77 0.33 1.37 -8.56
N ALA A 78 1.63 1.15 -8.35
CA ALA A 78 2.64 1.09 -9.41
C ALA A 78 2.86 -0.37 -9.83
N LEU A 79 2.11 -0.81 -10.83
CA LEU A 79 2.15 -2.17 -11.36
C LEU A 79 3.32 -2.33 -12.34
N PRO A 80 4.03 -3.47 -12.32
CA PRO A 80 5.08 -3.73 -13.30
C PRO A 80 4.53 -4.02 -14.70
N TYR A 81 3.31 -4.59 -14.78
CA TYR A 81 2.58 -4.89 -16.01
C TYR A 81 1.10 -5.17 -15.68
N GLU A 82 0.24 -5.16 -16.71
CA GLU A 82 -1.19 -5.42 -16.57
C GLU A 82 -1.46 -6.83 -16.00
N ASN A 83 -2.45 -6.97 -15.12
CA ASN A 83 -2.86 -8.27 -14.54
C ASN A 83 -1.79 -8.96 -13.67
N PHE A 84 -0.82 -8.21 -13.14
CA PHE A 84 0.28 -8.72 -12.29
C PHE A 84 -0.17 -9.71 -11.19
N GLY A 85 -1.30 -9.43 -10.53
CA GLY A 85 -1.80 -10.23 -9.41
C GLY A 85 -2.82 -11.33 -9.71
N LEU A 86 -3.24 -11.52 -10.98
CA LEU A 86 -4.38 -12.40 -11.28
C LEU A 86 -4.10 -13.90 -11.21
N HIS A 87 -2.83 -14.30 -11.18
CA HIS A 87 -2.41 -15.71 -11.18
C HIS A 87 -2.13 -16.27 -9.78
N TRP A 88 -2.38 -15.50 -8.72
CA TRP A 88 -2.14 -15.93 -7.34
C TRP A 88 -3.28 -16.80 -6.81
N SER A 89 -3.06 -17.40 -5.63
CA SER A 89 -4.14 -18.05 -4.88
C SER A 89 -5.30 -17.07 -4.69
N ALA A 90 -6.53 -17.60 -4.70
CA ALA A 90 -7.76 -16.80 -4.70
C ALA A 90 -7.74 -15.65 -3.67
N SER A 91 -7.24 -15.91 -2.45
CA SER A 91 -7.15 -14.90 -1.39
C SER A 91 -6.32 -13.66 -1.75
N TRP A 92 -5.14 -13.84 -2.34
CA TRP A 92 -4.26 -12.72 -2.70
C TRP A 92 -4.74 -11.99 -3.95
N THR A 93 -5.30 -12.72 -4.92
CA THR A 93 -5.92 -12.13 -6.11
C THR A 93 -7.10 -11.24 -5.72
N SER A 94 -7.96 -11.68 -4.78
CA SER A 94 -9.09 -10.88 -4.29
C SER A 94 -8.62 -9.58 -3.63
N ARG A 95 -7.63 -9.65 -2.74
CA ARG A 95 -7.05 -8.45 -2.08
C ARG A 95 -6.44 -7.49 -3.09
N TYR A 96 -5.68 -8.01 -4.04
CA TYR A 96 -5.09 -7.23 -5.13
C TYR A 96 -6.15 -6.48 -5.94
N VAL A 97 -7.22 -7.16 -6.35
CA VAL A 97 -8.32 -6.56 -7.12
C VAL A 97 -9.03 -5.48 -6.30
N GLU A 98 -9.26 -5.72 -5.01
CA GLU A 98 -9.94 -4.78 -4.13
C GLU A 98 -9.12 -3.50 -3.96
N VAL A 99 -7.82 -3.62 -3.67
CA VAL A 99 -6.93 -2.47 -3.53
C VAL A 99 -6.87 -1.65 -4.82
N ILE A 100 -6.72 -2.31 -5.96
CA ILE A 100 -6.69 -1.62 -7.27
C ILE A 100 -7.98 -0.86 -7.55
N ARG A 101 -9.14 -1.46 -7.23
CA ARG A 101 -10.44 -0.80 -7.42
C ARG A 101 -10.54 0.51 -6.63
N HIS A 102 -9.90 0.57 -5.47
CA HIS A 102 -9.97 1.71 -4.57
C HIS A 102 -8.78 2.67 -4.66
N ALA A 103 -7.76 2.36 -5.47
CA ALA A 103 -6.60 3.21 -5.66
C ALA A 103 -6.98 4.52 -6.38
N ASP A 104 -6.32 5.62 -6.00
CA ASP A 104 -6.49 6.91 -6.67
C ASP A 104 -5.83 6.92 -8.06
N LEU A 105 -4.79 6.10 -8.25
CA LEU A 105 -4.11 5.93 -9.54
C LEU A 105 -3.49 4.55 -9.64
N VAL A 106 -3.63 3.92 -10.81
CA VAL A 106 -2.95 2.68 -11.19
C VAL A 106 -2.03 3.00 -12.37
N ARG A 107 -0.75 2.65 -12.28
CA ARG A 107 0.29 2.94 -13.26
C ARG A 107 1.04 1.69 -13.66
#